data_AF-A0A935VYW2-F1
#
_entry.id   AF-A0A935VYW2-F1
#
_cell.length_a   1.000
_cell.length_b   1.000
_cell.length_c   1.000
_cell.angle_alpha   90.00
_cell.angle_beta   90.00
_cell.angle_gamma   90.00
#
_symmetry.space_group_name_H-M   'P 1'
#
loop_
_entity.id
_entity.type
_entity.pdbx_description
1 polymer ?
#
loop_
_entity_poly.entity_id
_entity_poly.type
_entity_poly.pdbx_seq_one_letter_code
_entity_poly.pdbx_strand_id
1 'polypeptide(L)'
;MNRVDLESWLYRNADSTRLSTHELIDRCEAEVRSHAEVIAWKHALRVAAATLRRFDGQFGLPASEIFVTREVCHEVARELSRHEPELGSIDETAWLSHAILDSIDPEDRRVFRVWVRQIAEREEHRIWHEVVVFTHHVARALIEKAHLTGELDWTFERTYPKVATRVMQLLLREYAAHLRESRKERAAQAALH
;
A
#
# COMPACT_ATOMS: atom_id res chain seq x y z
N MET A 1 23.05 5.81 3.03
CA MET A 1 23.73 5.68 1.73
C MET A 1 22.72 6.09 0.68
N ASN A 2 22.96 7.21 0.00
CA ASN A 2 22.05 7.67 -1.06
C ASN A 2 22.39 6.96 -2.40
N ARG A 3 21.58 7.20 -3.44
CA ARG A 3 21.80 6.60 -4.77
C ARG A 3 23.18 6.93 -5.36
N VAL A 4 23.61 8.19 -5.26
CA VAL A 4 24.90 8.66 -5.79
C VAL A 4 26.08 7.98 -5.09
N ASP A 5 25.97 7.75 -3.78
CA ASP A 5 26.97 7.02 -3.00
C ASP A 5 27.08 5.57 -3.47
N LEU A 6 25.95 4.90 -3.72
CA LEU A 6 25.93 3.52 -4.22
C LEU A 6 26.44 3.44 -5.66
N GLU A 7 26.04 4.34 -6.54
CA GLU A 7 26.56 4.43 -7.92
C GLU A 7 28.09 4.58 -7.88
N SER A 8 28.59 5.55 -7.11
CA SER A 8 30.02 5.79 -6.94
C SER A 8 30.76 4.58 -6.38
N TRP A 9 30.12 3.81 -5.48
CA TRP A 9 30.68 2.61 -4.92
C TRP A 9 30.71 1.45 -5.93
N LEU A 10 29.62 1.24 -6.69
CA LEU A 10 29.54 0.22 -7.74
C LEU A 10 30.52 0.50 -8.88
N TYR A 11 30.71 1.76 -9.27
CA TYR A 11 31.73 2.12 -10.26
C TYR A 11 33.16 1.82 -9.81
N ARG A 12 33.44 1.92 -8.50
CA ARG A 12 34.76 1.57 -7.93
C ARG A 12 34.96 0.07 -7.78
N ASN A 13 33.88 -0.70 -7.80
CA ASN A 13 33.87 -2.16 -7.68
C ASN A 13 33.15 -2.76 -8.90
N ALA A 14 33.58 -2.37 -10.10
CA ALA A 14 32.86 -2.71 -11.34
C ALA A 14 32.78 -4.22 -11.62
N ASP A 15 33.71 -5.02 -11.06
CA ASP A 15 33.69 -6.49 -11.16
C ASP A 15 32.58 -7.13 -10.31
N SER A 16 31.99 -6.39 -9.38
CA SER A 16 31.00 -6.88 -8.41
C SER A 16 29.60 -7.13 -8.99
N THR A 17 29.36 -6.74 -10.25
CA THR A 17 28.03 -6.84 -10.88
C THR A 17 28.06 -7.28 -12.32
N ARG A 18 27.11 -8.15 -12.71
CA ARG A 18 26.94 -8.63 -14.11
C ARG A 18 26.08 -7.71 -14.99
N LEU A 19 25.41 -6.72 -14.39
CA LEU A 19 24.58 -5.72 -15.06
C LEU A 19 25.29 -4.38 -15.07
N SER A 20 24.86 -3.46 -15.95
CA SER A 20 25.31 -2.08 -15.83
C SER A 20 24.83 -1.47 -14.50
N THR A 21 25.66 -0.63 -13.88
CA THR A 21 25.36 -0.01 -12.57
C THR A 21 23.99 0.66 -12.53
N HIS A 22 23.66 1.44 -13.56
CA HIS A 22 22.36 2.12 -13.63
C HIS A 22 21.20 1.14 -13.82
N GLU A 23 21.34 0.14 -14.69
CA GLU A 23 20.29 -0.88 -14.88
C GLU A 23 20.01 -1.67 -13.60
N LEU A 24 21.05 -2.03 -12.84
CA LEU A 24 20.90 -2.72 -11.57
C LEU A 24 20.13 -1.85 -10.56
N ILE A 25 20.53 -0.60 -10.40
CA ILE A 25 19.91 0.32 -9.43
C ILE A 25 18.47 0.59 -9.81
N ASP A 26 18.19 0.90 -11.08
CA ASP A 26 16.83 1.21 -11.54
C ASP A 26 15.89 0.00 -11.37
N ARG A 27 16.38 -1.21 -11.66
CA ARG A 27 15.63 -2.45 -11.41
C ARG A 27 15.34 -2.66 -9.94
N CYS A 28 16.33 -2.43 -9.07
CA CYS A 28 16.14 -2.59 -7.64
C CYS A 28 15.11 -1.59 -7.09
N GLU A 29 15.21 -0.33 -7.48
CA GLU A 29 14.24 0.70 -7.10
C GLU A 29 12.81 0.34 -7.57
N ALA A 30 12.68 -0.17 -8.80
CA ALA A 30 11.40 -0.61 -9.35
C ALA A 30 10.81 -1.80 -8.57
N GLU A 31 11.62 -2.82 -8.28
CA GLU A 31 11.17 -3.99 -7.51
C GLU A 31 10.78 -3.62 -6.07
N VAL A 32 11.60 -2.80 -5.40
CA VAL A 32 11.33 -2.34 -4.04
C VAL A 32 10.03 -1.53 -4.01
N ARG A 33 9.83 -0.60 -4.94
CA ARG A 33 8.59 0.18 -5.03
C ARG A 33 7.37 -0.72 -5.25
N SER A 34 7.45 -1.64 -6.21
CA SER A 34 6.36 -2.58 -6.49
C SER A 34 6.01 -3.45 -5.28
N HIS A 35 7.02 -3.93 -4.57
CA HIS A 35 6.83 -4.73 -3.37
C HIS A 35 6.20 -3.90 -2.24
N ALA A 36 6.65 -2.66 -2.05
CA ALA A 36 6.15 -1.76 -1.01
C ALA A 36 4.67 -1.43 -1.25
N GLU A 37 4.29 -1.28 -2.53
CA GLU A 37 2.89 -1.11 -2.93
C GLU A 37 2.01 -2.29 -2.52
N VAL A 38 2.45 -3.51 -2.85
CA VAL A 38 1.72 -4.73 -2.51
C VAL A 38 1.59 -4.89 -0.98
N ILE A 39 2.66 -4.61 -0.22
CA ILE A 39 2.64 -4.68 1.24
C ILE A 39 1.67 -3.65 1.82
N ALA A 40 1.78 -2.39 1.41
CA ALA A 40 0.98 -1.29 1.92
C ALA A 40 -0.52 -1.56 1.72
N TRP A 41 -0.94 -1.91 0.50
CA TRP A 41 -2.35 -2.21 0.22
C TRP A 41 -2.83 -3.46 0.98
N LYS A 42 -2.00 -4.50 1.09
CA LYS A 42 -2.34 -5.69 1.89
C LYS A 42 -2.49 -5.34 3.37
N HIS A 43 -1.66 -4.44 3.90
CA HIS A 43 -1.77 -4.00 5.29
C HIS A 43 -3.01 -3.12 5.50
N ALA A 44 -3.27 -2.16 4.62
CA ALA A 44 -4.47 -1.33 4.68
C ALA A 44 -5.75 -2.14 4.61
N LEU A 45 -5.78 -3.20 3.80
CA LEU A 45 -6.89 -4.16 3.75
C LEU A 45 -7.13 -4.85 5.11
N ARG A 46 -6.06 -5.25 5.81
CA ARG A 46 -6.16 -5.85 7.15
C ARG A 46 -6.70 -4.86 8.18
N VAL A 47 -6.19 -3.62 8.18
CA VAL A 47 -6.64 -2.56 9.09
C VAL A 47 -8.11 -2.26 8.84
N ALA A 48 -8.51 -2.00 7.60
CA ALA A 48 -9.91 -1.73 7.25
C ALA A 48 -10.85 -2.90 7.58
N ALA A 49 -10.42 -4.14 7.35
CA ALA A 49 -11.22 -5.31 7.72
C ALA A 49 -11.37 -5.46 9.24
N ALA A 50 -10.38 -5.03 10.02
CA ALA A 50 -10.49 -4.96 11.47
C ALA A 50 -11.44 -3.85 11.93
N THR A 51 -11.39 -2.68 11.29
CA THR A 51 -12.31 -1.57 11.56
C THR A 51 -13.76 -1.91 11.23
N LEU A 52 -14.02 -2.67 10.15
CA LEU A 52 -15.36 -3.11 9.77
C LEU A 52 -16.08 -3.84 10.92
N ARG A 53 -15.37 -4.68 11.67
CA ARG A 53 -15.94 -5.43 12.80
C ARG A 53 -16.45 -4.53 13.93
N ARG A 54 -16.04 -3.26 13.98
CA ARG A 54 -16.54 -2.30 14.98
C ARG A 54 -17.99 -1.89 14.70
N PHE A 55 -18.42 -1.86 13.44
CA PHE A 55 -19.76 -1.44 13.06
C PHE A 55 -20.80 -2.57 13.09
N ASP A 56 -20.36 -3.82 13.12
CA ASP A 56 -21.25 -4.97 13.15
C ASP A 56 -21.97 -5.08 14.51
N GLY A 57 -23.26 -5.40 14.49
CA GLY A 57 -24.09 -5.58 15.69
C GLY A 57 -24.41 -4.33 16.51
N GLN A 58 -24.02 -3.12 16.08
CA GLN A 58 -24.36 -1.89 16.79
C GLN A 58 -25.80 -1.43 16.50
N PHE A 59 -26.50 -0.97 17.53
CA PHE A 59 -27.73 -0.17 17.35
C PHE A 59 -27.35 1.22 16.84
N GLY A 60 -28.17 1.82 15.98
CA GLY A 60 -27.89 3.16 15.49
C GLY A 60 -29.11 3.89 14.95
N LEU A 61 -28.96 5.21 14.83
CA LEU A 61 -29.99 6.11 14.34
C LEU A 61 -30.04 6.13 12.81
N PRO A 62 -31.17 6.51 12.20
CA PRO A 62 -31.26 6.85 10.79
C PRO A 62 -30.16 7.82 10.36
N ALA A 63 -29.50 7.54 9.24
CA ALA A 63 -28.41 8.37 8.75
C ALA A 63 -28.39 8.46 7.23
N SER A 64 -27.93 9.60 6.73
CA SER A 64 -27.72 9.85 5.30
C SER A 64 -26.54 9.03 4.78
N GLU A 65 -26.70 8.32 3.65
CA GLU A 65 -25.62 7.47 3.14
C GLU A 65 -24.40 8.29 2.70
N ILE A 66 -24.63 9.47 2.11
CA ILE A 66 -23.57 10.41 1.75
C ILE A 66 -22.78 10.87 2.98
N PHE A 67 -23.49 11.22 4.06
CA PHE A 67 -22.86 11.66 5.30
C PHE A 67 -21.99 10.55 5.91
N VAL A 68 -22.58 9.37 6.12
CA VAL A 68 -21.88 8.21 6.69
C VAL A 68 -20.69 7.81 5.83
N THR A 69 -20.80 7.88 4.51
CA THR A 69 -19.69 7.52 3.61
C THR A 69 -18.46 8.39 3.83
N ARG A 70 -18.66 9.71 3.92
CA ARG A 70 -17.56 10.66 4.17
C ARG A 70 -16.96 10.45 5.55
N GLU A 71 -17.79 10.25 6.56
CA GLU A 71 -17.34 10.04 7.93
C GLU A 71 -16.52 8.76 8.06
N VAL A 72 -17.02 7.64 7.54
CA VAL A 72 -16.32 6.34 7.56
C VAL A 72 -14.99 6.42 6.82
N CYS A 73 -14.94 7.03 5.63
CA CYS A 73 -13.68 7.21 4.91
C CYS A 73 -12.67 8.04 5.72
N HIS A 74 -13.12 9.09 6.39
CA HIS A 74 -12.26 9.89 7.26
C HIS A 74 -11.79 9.11 8.50
N GLU A 75 -12.68 8.35 9.14
CA GLU A 75 -12.34 7.51 10.29
C GLU A 75 -11.30 6.44 9.93
N VAL A 76 -11.50 5.74 8.80
CA VAL A 76 -10.56 4.72 8.34
C VAL A 76 -9.22 5.34 7.96
N ALA A 77 -9.19 6.49 7.29
CA ALA A 77 -7.94 7.19 6.98
C ALA A 77 -7.17 7.57 8.27
N ARG A 78 -7.89 8.04 9.30
CA ARG A 78 -7.31 8.32 10.61
C ARG A 78 -6.76 7.05 11.28
N GLU A 79 -7.48 5.94 11.18
CA GLU A 79 -7.04 4.67 11.75
C GLU A 79 -5.80 4.12 11.02
N LEU A 80 -5.76 4.22 9.68
CA LEU A 80 -4.57 3.88 8.89
C LEU A 80 -3.37 4.75 9.29
N SER A 81 -3.58 6.04 9.52
CA SER A 81 -2.49 6.93 9.98
C SER A 81 -1.87 6.49 11.31
N ARG A 82 -2.63 5.79 12.17
CA ARG A 82 -2.12 5.25 13.45
C ARG A 82 -1.40 3.92 13.32
N HIS A 83 -1.57 3.23 12.19
CA HIS A 83 -1.01 1.91 11.90
C HIS A 83 0.12 2.00 10.86
N GLU A 84 0.76 3.16 10.75
CA GLU A 84 1.93 3.32 9.91
C GLU A 84 2.98 2.26 10.28
N PRO A 85 3.51 1.50 9.31
CA PRO A 85 4.51 0.47 9.59
C PRO A 85 5.73 1.04 10.32
N GLU A 86 6.18 0.37 11.37
CA GLU A 86 7.42 0.72 12.05
C GLU A 86 8.64 0.31 11.21
N LEU A 87 9.62 1.21 11.14
CA LEU A 87 10.88 1.00 10.42
C LEU A 87 11.61 -0.26 10.91
N GLY A 88 11.91 -1.19 9.99
CA GLY A 88 12.77 -2.34 10.26
C GLY A 88 12.08 -3.66 10.62
N SER A 89 10.76 -3.77 10.49
CA SER A 89 10.04 -5.04 10.76
C SER A 89 10.11 -6.07 9.63
N ILE A 90 10.97 -5.89 8.62
CA ILE A 90 10.79 -6.56 7.31
C ILE A 90 12.01 -7.35 6.90
N ASP A 91 11.73 -8.55 6.39
CA ASP A 91 12.69 -9.48 5.83
C ASP A 91 13.34 -8.90 4.55
N GLU A 92 14.61 -8.51 4.69
CA GLU A 92 15.44 -7.95 3.62
C GLU A 92 15.53 -8.86 2.39
N THR A 93 15.28 -10.16 2.53
CA THR A 93 15.34 -11.13 1.43
C THR A 93 14.07 -11.20 0.58
N ALA A 94 12.96 -10.64 1.05
CA ALA A 94 11.69 -10.66 0.33
C ALA A 94 11.57 -9.56 -0.75
N TRP A 95 12.42 -8.53 -0.68
CA TRP A 95 12.31 -7.31 -1.47
C TRP A 95 12.83 -7.44 -2.89
N LEU A 96 13.90 -8.20 -3.07
CA LEU A 96 14.57 -8.35 -4.35
C LEU A 96 14.41 -9.77 -4.89
N SER A 97 14.29 -9.88 -6.20
CA SER A 97 14.33 -11.15 -6.90
C SER A 97 15.70 -11.83 -6.77
N HIS A 98 15.70 -13.16 -6.82
CA HIS A 98 16.94 -13.93 -6.87
C HIS A 98 17.83 -13.50 -8.04
N ALA A 99 17.24 -13.13 -9.18
CA ALA A 99 17.98 -12.64 -10.34
C ALA A 99 18.82 -11.39 -10.03
N ILE A 100 18.26 -10.42 -9.31
CA ILE A 100 18.99 -9.23 -8.85
C ILE A 100 20.07 -9.63 -7.84
N LEU A 101 19.73 -10.45 -6.83
CA LEU A 101 20.69 -10.86 -5.81
C LEU A 101 21.87 -11.65 -6.38
N ASP A 102 21.61 -12.49 -7.38
CA ASP A 102 22.64 -13.32 -8.06
C ASP A 102 23.44 -12.53 -9.09
N SER A 103 22.99 -11.33 -9.46
CA SER A 103 23.78 -10.40 -10.27
C SER A 103 24.84 -9.63 -9.46
N ILE A 104 24.81 -9.75 -8.13
CA ILE A 104 25.69 -9.05 -7.18
C ILE A 104 26.58 -10.06 -6.46
N ASP A 105 27.87 -9.77 -6.39
CA ASP A 105 28.85 -10.60 -5.70
C ASP A 105 28.49 -10.80 -4.21
N PRO A 106 28.64 -12.02 -3.66
CA PRO A 106 28.19 -12.33 -2.31
C PRO A 106 28.75 -11.42 -1.21
N GLU A 107 30.02 -11.03 -1.32
CA GLU A 107 30.71 -10.15 -0.36
C GLU A 107 30.13 -8.73 -0.36
N ASP A 108 29.57 -8.31 -1.48
CA ASP A 108 29.05 -6.98 -1.75
C ASP A 108 27.57 -6.81 -1.44
N ARG A 109 26.86 -7.94 -1.30
CA ARG A 109 25.43 -7.97 -0.92
C ARG A 109 25.15 -7.25 0.39
N ARG A 110 26.11 -7.17 1.32
CA ARG A 110 25.92 -6.47 2.61
C ARG A 110 25.69 -4.97 2.40
N VAL A 111 26.54 -4.32 1.60
CA VAL A 111 26.43 -2.89 1.29
C VAL A 111 25.12 -2.65 0.54
N PHE A 112 24.82 -3.52 -0.42
CA PHE A 112 23.59 -3.44 -1.21
C PHE A 112 22.33 -3.54 -0.35
N ARG A 113 22.26 -4.50 0.58
CA ARG A 113 21.12 -4.68 1.50
C ARG A 113 20.84 -3.45 2.35
N VAL A 114 21.88 -2.78 2.84
CA VAL A 114 21.73 -1.53 3.62
C VAL A 114 21.04 -0.45 2.79
N TRP A 115 21.42 -0.31 1.52
CA TRP A 115 20.77 0.65 0.61
C TRP A 115 19.34 0.26 0.26
N VAL A 116 19.12 -1.01 -0.08
CA VAL A 116 17.78 -1.56 -0.39
C VAL A 116 16.83 -1.31 0.77
N ARG A 117 17.26 -1.59 2.00
CA ARG A 117 16.48 -1.34 3.21
C ARG A 117 16.07 0.14 3.32
N GLN A 118 17.01 1.06 3.09
CA GLN A 118 16.73 2.50 3.17
C GLN A 118 15.76 2.98 2.09
N ILE A 119 15.72 2.34 0.93
CA ILE A 119 14.73 2.64 -0.10
C ILE A 119 13.39 2.02 0.26
N ALA A 120 13.38 0.75 0.69
CA ALA A 120 12.17 0.06 1.09
C ALA A 120 11.43 0.84 2.18
N GLU A 121 12.13 1.23 3.24
CA GLU A 121 11.57 2.06 4.33
C GLU A 121 10.94 3.37 3.78
N ARG A 122 11.64 4.09 2.89
CA ARG A 122 11.13 5.34 2.31
C ARG A 122 9.92 5.12 1.39
N GLU A 123 9.98 4.11 0.55
CA GLU A 123 8.89 3.79 -0.39
C GLU A 123 7.65 3.29 0.35
N GLU A 124 7.82 2.50 1.42
CA GLU A 124 6.71 2.06 2.26
C GLU A 124 6.00 3.22 2.94
N HIS A 125 6.74 4.15 3.57
CA HIS A 125 6.15 5.35 4.15
C HIS A 125 5.43 6.21 3.11
N ARG A 126 6.08 6.43 1.95
CA ARG A 126 5.49 7.20 0.84
C ARG A 126 4.16 6.60 0.39
N ILE A 127 4.17 5.29 0.09
CA ILE A 127 2.99 4.58 -0.38
C ILE A 127 1.93 4.49 0.71
N TRP A 128 2.31 4.29 1.97
CA TRP A 128 1.37 4.29 3.09
C TRP A 128 0.62 5.62 3.17
N HIS A 129 1.34 6.74 3.07
CA HIS A 129 0.74 8.05 3.02
C HIS A 129 -0.21 8.21 1.82
N GLU A 130 0.15 7.69 0.64
CA GLU A 130 -0.73 7.67 -0.52
C GLU A 130 -2.01 6.87 -0.28
N VAL A 131 -1.91 5.72 0.39
CA VAL A 131 -3.09 4.92 0.78
C VAL A 131 -3.98 5.69 1.76
N VAL A 132 -3.40 6.38 2.75
CA VAL A 132 -4.16 7.23 3.69
C VAL A 132 -4.89 8.36 2.94
N VAL A 133 -4.18 9.07 2.06
CA VAL A 133 -4.74 10.15 1.24
C VAL A 133 -5.83 9.63 0.32
N PHE A 134 -5.61 8.50 -0.36
CA PHE A 134 -6.61 7.84 -1.18
C PHE A 134 -7.87 7.56 -0.37
N THR A 135 -7.72 6.93 0.81
CA THR A 135 -8.83 6.58 1.71
C THR A 135 -9.63 7.80 2.11
N HIS A 136 -8.95 8.91 2.40
CA HIS A 136 -9.62 10.16 2.79
C HIS A 136 -10.50 10.72 1.65
N HIS A 137 -10.07 10.59 0.40
CA HIS A 137 -10.71 11.22 -0.75
C HIS A 137 -11.65 10.30 -1.55
N VAL A 138 -11.57 8.98 -1.38
CA VAL A 138 -12.34 8.00 -2.17
C VAL A 138 -13.85 8.09 -1.93
N ALA A 139 -14.31 8.74 -0.85
CA ALA A 139 -15.71 8.89 -0.50
C ALA A 139 -16.57 9.39 -1.67
N ARG A 140 -16.09 10.37 -2.44
CA ARG A 140 -16.82 10.90 -3.60
C ARG A 140 -17.03 9.82 -4.67
N ALA A 141 -15.98 9.10 -5.03
CA ALA A 141 -16.06 8.02 -6.02
C ALA A 141 -16.98 6.89 -5.55
N LEU A 142 -16.95 6.55 -4.25
CA LEU A 142 -17.87 5.56 -3.68
C LEU A 142 -19.33 6.00 -3.76
N ILE A 143 -19.63 7.25 -3.41
CA ILE A 143 -20.98 7.82 -3.49
C ILE A 143 -21.51 7.75 -4.91
N GLU A 144 -20.71 8.21 -5.88
CA GLU A 144 -21.09 8.24 -7.30
C GLU A 144 -21.31 6.82 -7.85
N LYS A 145 -20.36 5.90 -7.59
CA LYS A 145 -20.39 4.53 -8.11
C LYS A 145 -21.51 3.67 -7.51
N ALA A 146 -21.87 3.90 -6.25
CA ALA A 146 -22.89 3.12 -5.55
C ALA A 146 -24.26 3.82 -5.49
N HIS A 147 -24.40 4.98 -6.14
CA HIS A 147 -25.61 5.81 -6.16
C HIS A 147 -26.18 6.06 -4.76
N LEU A 148 -25.30 6.41 -3.81
CA LEU A 148 -25.69 6.60 -2.41
C LEU A 148 -26.51 7.87 -2.24
N THR A 149 -27.60 7.78 -1.48
CA THR A 149 -28.52 8.92 -1.32
C THR A 149 -28.19 9.78 -0.11
N GLY A 150 -28.50 11.08 -0.23
CA GLY A 150 -28.40 12.05 0.84
C GLY A 150 -29.58 12.02 1.81
N GLU A 151 -30.67 11.35 1.48
CA GLU A 151 -31.93 11.37 2.23
C GLU A 151 -31.84 10.57 3.53
N LEU A 152 -32.48 11.08 4.58
CA LEU A 152 -32.64 10.39 5.85
C LEU A 152 -33.76 9.35 5.77
N ASP A 153 -33.53 8.22 6.44
CA ASP A 153 -34.41 7.08 6.36
C ASP A 153 -35.21 6.82 7.63
N TRP A 154 -36.43 7.35 7.66
CA TRP A 154 -37.29 7.24 8.84
C TRP A 154 -37.87 5.83 9.06
N THR A 155 -37.68 4.91 8.11
CA THR A 155 -38.08 3.49 8.23
C THR A 155 -37.06 2.63 8.98
N PHE A 156 -35.92 3.21 9.39
CA PHE A 156 -34.80 2.50 10.05
C PHE A 156 -34.16 1.38 9.20
N GLU A 157 -34.37 1.39 7.88
CA GLU A 157 -33.67 0.47 6.98
C GLU A 157 -32.21 0.88 6.78
N ARG A 158 -31.92 2.19 6.76
CA ARG A 158 -30.60 2.82 6.66
C ARG A 158 -30.18 3.50 7.96
N THR A 159 -29.88 2.69 8.97
CA THR A 159 -29.23 3.16 10.20
C THR A 159 -27.73 3.34 9.98
N TYR A 160 -27.10 4.21 10.75
CA TYR A 160 -25.66 4.49 10.65
C TYR A 160 -24.80 3.21 10.57
N PRO A 161 -24.93 2.21 11.47
CA PRO A 161 -24.06 1.03 11.44
C PRO A 161 -24.26 0.17 10.18
N LYS A 162 -25.50 0.07 9.66
CA LYS A 162 -25.80 -0.66 8.43
C LYS A 162 -25.15 0.01 7.22
N VAL A 163 -25.29 1.32 7.13
CA VAL A 163 -24.68 2.12 6.06
C VAL A 163 -23.15 2.09 6.17
N ALA A 164 -22.58 2.24 7.37
CA ALA A 164 -21.15 2.19 7.61
C ALA A 164 -20.57 0.82 7.20
N THR A 165 -21.25 -0.27 7.56
CA THR A 165 -20.89 -1.63 7.13
C THR A 165 -20.88 -1.77 5.61
N ARG A 166 -21.92 -1.27 4.91
CA ARG A 166 -22.00 -1.26 3.45
C ARG A 166 -20.85 -0.45 2.83
N VAL A 167 -20.57 0.75 3.34
CA VAL A 167 -19.48 1.62 2.87
C VAL A 167 -18.12 0.94 3.07
N MET A 168 -17.88 0.36 4.24
CA MET A 168 -16.66 -0.37 4.55
C MET A 168 -16.44 -1.54 3.57
N GLN A 169 -17.50 -2.27 3.20
CA GLN A 169 -17.41 -3.33 2.19
C GLN A 169 -17.06 -2.77 0.80
N LEU A 170 -17.59 -1.60 0.42
CA LEU A 170 -17.20 -0.94 -0.83
C LEU A 170 -15.72 -0.52 -0.80
N LEU A 171 -15.27 0.07 0.30
CA LEU A 171 -13.88 0.48 0.50
C LEU A 171 -12.91 -0.71 0.42
N LEU A 172 -13.25 -1.83 1.06
CA LEU A 172 -12.48 -3.07 0.99
C LEU A 172 -12.37 -3.61 -0.44
N ARG A 173 -13.41 -3.46 -1.26
CA ARG A 173 -13.38 -3.83 -2.68
C ARG A 173 -12.44 -2.94 -3.49
N GLU A 174 -12.41 -1.64 -3.21
CA GLU A 174 -11.46 -0.71 -3.85
C GLU A 174 -10.01 -1.07 -3.48
N TYR A 175 -9.72 -1.34 -2.20
CA TYR A 175 -8.37 -1.78 -1.79
C TYR A 175 -7.97 -3.09 -2.44
N ALA A 176 -8.90 -4.06 -2.53
CA ALA A 176 -8.64 -5.31 -3.22
C ALA A 176 -8.43 -5.10 -4.73
N ALA A 177 -9.06 -4.09 -5.35
CA ALA A 177 -8.81 -3.75 -6.74
C ALA A 177 -7.40 -3.18 -6.94
N HIS A 178 -6.98 -2.22 -6.11
CA HIS A 178 -5.60 -1.70 -6.13
C HIS A 178 -4.57 -2.81 -5.93
N LEU A 179 -4.74 -3.66 -4.91
CA LEU A 179 -3.84 -4.78 -4.65
C LEU A 179 -3.74 -5.76 -5.84
N ARG A 180 -4.84 -5.99 -6.57
CA ARG A 180 -4.80 -6.83 -7.78
C ARG A 180 -4.03 -6.15 -8.90
N GLU A 181 -4.18 -4.85 -9.07
CA GLU A 181 -3.47 -4.10 -10.11
C GLU A 181 -1.97 -4.07 -9.85
N SER A 182 -1.53 -3.70 -8.63
CA SER A 182 -0.11 -3.71 -8.25
C SER A 182 0.54 -5.10 -8.42
N ARG A 183 -0.23 -6.18 -8.17
CA ARG A 183 0.24 -7.55 -8.41
C ARG A 183 0.38 -7.90 -9.89
N LYS A 184 -0.54 -7.43 -10.74
CA LYS A 184 -0.44 -7.64 -12.19
C LYS A 184 0.74 -6.88 -12.76
N GLU A 185 0.95 -5.64 -12.34
CA GLU A 185 2.11 -4.84 -12.75
C GLU A 185 3.42 -5.53 -12.35
N ARG A 186 3.51 -6.06 -11.12
CA ARG A 186 4.65 -6.88 -10.68
C ARG A 186 4.85 -8.14 -11.53
N ALA A 187 3.77 -8.85 -11.83
CA ALA A 187 3.84 -10.07 -12.64
C ALA A 187 4.27 -9.76 -14.09
N ALA A 188 3.81 -8.65 -14.65
CA ALA A 188 4.23 -8.17 -15.97
C ALA A 188 5.71 -7.78 -15.98
N GLN A 189 6.19 -7.09 -14.94
CA GLN A 189 7.61 -6.77 -14.78
C GLN A 189 8.48 -8.03 -14.65
N ALA A 190 8.02 -9.03 -13.89
CA ALA A 190 8.72 -10.30 -13.75
C ALA A 190 8.74 -11.15 -15.03
N ALA A 191 7.77 -10.98 -15.93
CA ALA A 191 7.69 -11.74 -17.19
C ALA A 191 8.52 -11.14 -18.34
N LEU A 192 8.99 -9.90 -18.20
CA LEU A 192 9.84 -9.22 -19.18
C LEU A 192 11.34 -9.57 -19.03
N HIS A 193 11.68 -10.44 -18.07
CA HIS A 193 13.04 -10.77 -17.66
C HIS A 193 13.18 -12.27 -17.41
#